data_AF-A0A0F7U0X6-F1
#
_entry.id   AF-A0A0F7U0X6-F1
#
_cell.length_a   1.000
_cell.length_b   1.000
_cell.length_c   1.000
_cell.angle_alpha   90.00
_cell.angle_beta   90.00
_cell.angle_gamma   90.00
#
_symmetry.space_group_name_H-M   'P 1'
#
loop_
_entity.id
_entity.type
_entity.pdbx_description
1 polymer ?
#
loop_
_entity_poly.entity_id
_entity_poly.type
_entity_poly.pdbx_seq_one_letter_code
_entity_poly.pdbx_strand_id
1 'polypeptide(L)'
;MDFPQSPRFRFHAIHKFFSLLESLRYPIQDLGIRNLQADNPKDLKTLAKIGTVLSGLLSLRLSITSETNDAAPEHDLEYPEIRKFFKELPSIWLNPATPSLQHLSLCSREYSGFYPHLDLSSLFFPRLKTLSLGNFCFFHDSQIDWIIKHSDTLEEIYFDDCAVLYDFCMKAWNVDACALPRDTLVHREGSNSLYGSFEKRWHHIFDLFAEKLPKLRHFRVGRSNWYPDIPFEQERDIKVGLYYNRYMCCYDGYGPSPYMEGEDPQELAGLENGWKPSPECDDEDRTALRKLLAKLGQSVQESYSNEHFGDRIVDLVERR
;
A
#
# COMPACT_ATOMS: atom_id res chain seq x y z
N MET A 1 23.35 -0.90 -25.34
CA MET A 1 22.04 -1.11 -25.98
C MET A 1 21.31 -2.13 -25.14
N ASP A 2 20.36 -1.66 -24.35
CA ASP A 2 19.55 -2.52 -23.52
C ASP A 2 18.56 -3.30 -24.38
N PHE A 3 18.36 -4.57 -24.06
CA PHE A 3 17.44 -5.42 -24.81
C PHE A 3 16.00 -4.97 -24.50
N PRO A 4 15.14 -4.72 -25.51
CA PRO A 4 13.82 -4.14 -25.27
C PRO A 4 12.96 -5.05 -24.39
N GLN A 5 12.65 -4.56 -23.19
CA GLN A 5 11.89 -5.24 -22.13
C GLN A 5 10.37 -5.30 -22.44
N SER A 6 10.03 -5.69 -23.67
CA SER A 6 8.65 -5.75 -24.17
C SER A 6 7.75 -6.66 -23.31
N PRO A 7 6.41 -6.46 -23.30
CA PRO A 7 5.48 -7.33 -22.57
C PRO A 7 5.66 -8.82 -22.89
N ARG A 8 5.97 -9.16 -24.15
CA ARG A 8 6.29 -10.54 -24.58
C ARG A 8 7.55 -11.08 -23.91
N PHE A 9 8.58 -10.26 -23.72
CA PHE A 9 9.77 -10.65 -22.98
C PHE A 9 9.45 -10.87 -21.50
N ARG A 10 8.76 -9.92 -20.85
CA ARG A 10 8.40 -10.00 -19.41
C ARG A 10 7.59 -11.26 -19.11
N PHE A 11 6.58 -11.55 -19.92
CA PHE A 11 5.77 -12.78 -19.83
C PHE A 11 6.62 -14.05 -19.99
N HIS A 12 7.52 -14.10 -20.97
CA HIS A 12 8.42 -15.24 -21.19
C HIS A 12 9.41 -15.44 -20.03
N ALA A 13 9.88 -14.35 -19.42
CA ALA A 13 10.72 -14.37 -18.23
C ALA A 13 9.96 -14.95 -17.03
N ILE A 14 8.75 -14.48 -16.74
CA ILE A 14 7.89 -15.02 -15.66
C ILE A 14 7.59 -16.51 -15.87
N HIS A 15 7.15 -16.94 -17.06
CA HIS A 15 6.90 -18.37 -17.34
C HIS A 15 8.16 -19.20 -17.09
N LYS A 16 9.33 -18.76 -17.59
CA LYS A 16 10.60 -19.49 -17.39
C LYS A 16 11.03 -19.54 -15.93
N PHE A 17 10.91 -18.43 -15.21
CA PHE A 17 11.24 -18.33 -13.78
C PHE A 17 10.40 -19.30 -12.95
N PHE A 18 9.07 -19.26 -13.08
CA PHE A 18 8.20 -20.18 -12.35
C PHE A 18 8.33 -21.64 -12.81
N SER A 19 8.67 -21.90 -14.08
CA SER A 19 9.03 -23.26 -14.52
C SER A 19 10.32 -23.77 -13.88
N LEU A 20 11.30 -22.90 -13.64
CA LEU A 20 12.52 -23.27 -12.93
C LEU A 20 12.22 -23.55 -11.45
N LEU A 21 11.49 -22.65 -10.77
CA LEU A 21 11.14 -22.80 -9.35
C LEU A 21 10.32 -24.07 -9.06
N GLU A 22 9.33 -24.38 -9.89
CA GLU A 22 8.54 -25.61 -9.79
C GLU A 22 9.40 -26.88 -10.02
N SER A 23 10.45 -26.79 -10.84
CA SER A 23 11.35 -27.91 -11.13
C SER A 23 12.41 -28.19 -10.04
N LEU A 24 12.50 -27.35 -9.01
CA LEU A 24 13.48 -27.52 -7.93
C LEU A 24 13.17 -28.78 -7.11
N ARG A 25 14.20 -29.59 -6.86
CA ARG A 25 14.11 -30.81 -6.03
C ARG A 25 13.58 -30.54 -4.61
N TYR A 26 13.83 -29.34 -4.10
CA TYR A 26 13.35 -28.85 -2.82
C TYR A 26 12.57 -27.56 -3.09
N PRO A 27 11.28 -27.49 -2.74
CA PRO A 27 10.50 -26.26 -2.87
C PRO A 27 11.13 -25.11 -2.09
N ILE A 28 11.10 -23.91 -2.66
CA ILE A 28 11.47 -22.70 -1.94
C ILE A 28 10.45 -22.38 -0.84
N GLN A 29 10.91 -21.72 0.23
CA GLN A 29 10.06 -21.22 1.31
C GLN A 29 9.92 -19.70 1.29
N ASP A 30 10.84 -19.01 0.60
CA ASP A 30 10.91 -17.55 0.56
C ASP A 30 11.00 -17.09 -0.90
N LEU A 31 10.11 -16.19 -1.31
CA LEU A 31 10.08 -15.61 -2.65
C LEU A 31 9.98 -14.09 -2.57
N GLY A 32 11.01 -13.40 -3.06
CA GLY A 32 10.99 -11.97 -3.32
C GLY A 32 11.03 -11.67 -4.82
N ILE A 33 10.10 -10.88 -5.33
CA ILE A 33 10.11 -10.36 -6.70
C ILE A 33 10.10 -8.83 -6.68
N ARG A 34 11.27 -8.23 -6.98
CA ARG A 34 11.38 -6.78 -7.21
C ARG A 34 10.98 -6.43 -8.63
N ASN A 35 10.43 -5.23 -8.80
CA ASN A 35 10.05 -4.68 -10.10
C ASN A 35 9.11 -5.65 -10.87
N LEU A 36 8.19 -6.28 -10.14
CA LEU A 36 7.09 -7.06 -10.70
C LEU A 36 6.18 -6.12 -11.48
N GLN A 37 6.25 -6.22 -12.81
CA GLN A 37 5.38 -5.46 -13.68
C GLN A 37 3.90 -5.77 -13.37
N ALA A 38 3.08 -4.73 -13.28
CA ALA A 38 1.64 -4.82 -13.10
C ALA A 38 0.89 -5.31 -14.36
N ASP A 39 1.28 -6.47 -14.91
CA ASP A 39 0.55 -7.23 -15.94
C ASP A 39 0.64 -8.73 -15.64
N ASN A 40 -0.50 -9.36 -15.37
CA ASN A 40 -0.54 -10.77 -14.97
C ASN A 40 -0.36 -11.72 -16.16
N PRO A 41 0.29 -12.89 -15.96
CA PRO A 41 0.30 -13.97 -16.95
C PRO A 41 -1.13 -14.41 -17.32
N LYS A 42 -1.40 -14.48 -18.62
CA LYS A 42 -2.75 -14.75 -19.17
C LYS A 42 -2.97 -16.24 -19.50
N ASP A 43 -1.94 -17.08 -19.45
CA ASP A 43 -2.03 -18.50 -19.77
C ASP A 43 -2.16 -19.39 -18.52
N LEU A 44 -3.03 -20.39 -18.61
CA LEU A 44 -3.32 -21.31 -17.50
C LEU A 44 -2.08 -22.11 -17.03
N LYS A 45 -1.09 -22.33 -17.89
CA LYS A 45 0.10 -23.12 -17.56
C LYS A 45 1.06 -22.33 -16.67
N THR A 46 1.29 -21.05 -16.95
CA THR A 46 2.07 -20.18 -16.04
C THR A 46 1.32 -19.98 -14.72
N LEU A 47 0.01 -19.74 -14.76
CA LEU A 47 -0.80 -19.55 -13.54
C LEU A 47 -0.78 -20.78 -12.62
N ALA A 48 -0.86 -22.00 -13.18
CA ALA A 48 -0.72 -23.24 -12.41
C ALA A 48 0.66 -23.36 -11.73
N LYS A 49 1.73 -22.95 -12.42
CA LYS A 49 3.10 -22.94 -11.88
C LYS A 49 3.27 -21.94 -10.74
N ILE A 50 2.73 -20.74 -10.91
CA ILE A 50 2.66 -19.71 -9.87
C ILE A 50 1.95 -20.29 -8.64
N GLY A 51 0.72 -20.81 -8.81
CA GLY A 51 -0.03 -21.40 -7.70
C GLY A 51 0.72 -22.53 -6.97
N THR A 52 1.40 -23.40 -7.72
CA THR A 52 2.19 -24.50 -7.16
C THR A 52 3.36 -23.98 -6.30
N VAL A 53 4.16 -23.06 -6.83
CA VAL A 53 5.31 -22.47 -6.13
C VAL A 53 4.86 -21.69 -4.89
N LEU A 54 3.82 -20.86 -5.02
CA LEU A 54 3.31 -20.02 -3.93
C LEU A 54 2.74 -20.83 -2.77
N SER A 55 2.15 -22.01 -3.02
CA SER A 55 1.49 -22.82 -1.99
C SER A 55 2.42 -23.33 -0.86
N GLY A 56 3.73 -23.41 -1.14
CA GLY A 56 4.73 -23.82 -0.15
C GLY A 56 5.36 -22.68 0.65
N LEU A 57 5.07 -21.42 0.31
CA LEU A 57 5.83 -20.28 0.85
C LEU A 57 5.50 -19.96 2.31
N LEU A 58 6.56 -19.66 3.05
CA LEU A 58 6.52 -19.04 4.37
C LEU A 58 6.70 -17.52 4.27
N SER A 59 7.38 -17.02 3.24
CA SER A 59 7.62 -15.60 2.98
C SER A 59 7.36 -15.23 1.52
N LEU A 60 6.58 -14.17 1.31
CA LEU A 60 6.29 -13.60 -0.01
C LEU A 60 6.50 -12.09 0.04
N ARG A 61 7.35 -11.57 -0.83
CA ARG A 61 7.64 -10.14 -0.97
C ARG A 61 7.46 -9.70 -2.42
N LEU A 62 6.54 -8.78 -2.66
CA LEU A 62 6.24 -8.26 -3.99
C LEU A 62 6.47 -6.74 -4.01
N SER A 63 7.38 -6.31 -4.88
CA SER A 63 7.61 -4.91 -5.22
C SER A 63 7.04 -4.69 -6.62
N ILE A 64 5.97 -3.90 -6.72
CA ILE A 64 5.14 -3.76 -7.91
C ILE A 64 5.49 -2.47 -8.64
N THR A 65 5.62 -2.55 -9.97
CA THR A 65 5.87 -1.39 -10.83
C THR A 65 4.94 -1.37 -12.05
N SER A 66 4.60 -0.19 -12.52
CA SER A 66 3.78 0.10 -13.70
C SER A 66 4.62 0.52 -14.89
N GLU A 67 4.00 0.62 -16.06
CA GLU A 67 4.57 1.43 -17.15
C GLU A 67 4.29 2.90 -16.82
N THR A 68 5.23 3.79 -17.17
CA THR A 68 5.07 5.24 -16.97
C THR A 68 5.07 5.98 -18.28
N ASN A 69 4.15 6.92 -18.39
CA ASN A 69 4.08 7.91 -19.43
C ASN A 69 4.81 9.18 -18.99
N ASP A 70 6.11 9.28 -19.28
CA ASP A 70 6.94 10.45 -18.92
C ASP A 70 6.38 11.81 -19.39
N ALA A 71 5.45 11.81 -20.36
CA ALA A 71 4.81 13.02 -20.89
C ALA A 71 3.47 13.37 -20.23
N ALA A 72 2.83 12.42 -19.53
CA ALA A 72 1.57 12.62 -18.79
C ALA A 72 1.36 11.49 -17.76
N PRO A 73 2.16 11.46 -16.66
CA PRO A 73 2.14 10.40 -15.65
C PRO A 73 0.83 10.32 -14.87
N GLU A 74 0.02 11.39 -14.85
CA GLU A 74 -1.31 11.41 -14.25
C GLU A 74 -2.26 10.34 -14.82
N HIS A 75 -1.99 9.87 -16.03
CA HIS A 75 -2.75 8.81 -16.70
C HIS A 75 -2.20 7.39 -16.46
N ASP A 76 -1.10 7.21 -15.72
CA ASP A 76 -0.49 5.88 -15.49
C ASP A 76 -1.48 4.91 -14.82
N LEU A 77 -2.34 5.42 -13.93
CA LEU A 77 -3.38 4.63 -13.24
C LEU A 77 -4.63 4.39 -14.11
N GLU A 78 -4.70 4.99 -15.30
CA GLU A 78 -5.75 4.73 -16.29
C GLU A 78 -5.48 3.48 -17.15
N TYR A 79 -4.23 3.00 -17.18
CA TYR A 79 -3.89 1.81 -17.97
C TYR A 79 -4.69 0.57 -17.53
N PRO A 80 -5.32 -0.17 -18.46
CA PRO A 80 -6.07 -1.39 -18.14
C PRO A 80 -5.24 -2.45 -17.41
N GLU A 81 -3.94 -2.52 -17.69
CA GLU A 81 -2.97 -3.45 -17.13
C GLU A 81 -2.87 -3.32 -15.61
N ILE A 82 -2.55 -2.12 -15.09
CA ILE A 82 -2.40 -1.90 -13.64
C ILE A 82 -3.72 -2.12 -12.89
N ARG A 83 -4.83 -1.60 -13.43
CA ARG A 83 -6.18 -1.77 -12.85
C ARG A 83 -6.57 -3.26 -12.76
N LYS A 84 -6.31 -4.01 -13.83
CA LYS A 84 -6.55 -5.46 -13.88
C LYS A 84 -5.62 -6.21 -12.93
N PHE A 85 -4.35 -5.84 -12.88
CA PHE A 85 -3.33 -6.48 -12.06
C PHE A 85 -3.70 -6.44 -10.57
N PHE A 86 -4.01 -5.26 -10.02
CA PHE A 86 -4.37 -5.15 -8.59
C PHE A 86 -5.68 -5.88 -8.25
N LYS A 87 -6.66 -5.90 -9.17
CA LYS A 87 -7.90 -6.67 -9.01
C LYS A 87 -7.67 -8.19 -8.96
N GLU A 88 -6.68 -8.68 -9.69
CA GLU A 88 -6.33 -10.11 -9.75
C GLU A 88 -5.19 -10.51 -8.78
N LEU A 89 -4.47 -9.54 -8.20
CA LEU A 89 -3.36 -9.78 -7.28
C LEU A 89 -3.75 -10.67 -6.08
N PRO A 90 -4.90 -10.43 -5.40
CA PRO A 90 -5.38 -11.31 -4.34
C PRO A 90 -5.55 -12.78 -4.78
N SER A 91 -6.07 -13.03 -5.98
CA SER A 91 -6.40 -14.40 -6.43
C SER A 91 -5.21 -15.15 -7.06
N ILE A 92 -4.33 -14.44 -7.77
CA ILE A 92 -3.17 -15.03 -8.46
C ILE A 92 -1.95 -15.14 -7.54
N TRP A 93 -1.67 -14.09 -6.76
CA TRP A 93 -0.39 -13.96 -6.03
C TRP A 93 -0.49 -14.22 -4.54
N LEU A 94 -1.66 -14.00 -3.91
CA LEU A 94 -1.81 -14.07 -2.46
C LEU A 94 -2.53 -15.34 -1.99
N ASN A 95 -3.72 -15.60 -2.54
CA ASN A 95 -4.58 -16.72 -2.15
C ASN A 95 -3.90 -18.10 -2.25
N PRO A 96 -3.01 -18.40 -3.22
CA PRO A 96 -2.31 -19.69 -3.23
C PRO A 96 -1.39 -19.90 -2.02
N ALA A 97 -0.78 -18.84 -1.49
CA ALA A 97 0.14 -18.91 -0.34
C ALA A 97 -0.58 -18.91 1.03
N THR A 98 -1.89 -18.63 1.06
CA THR A 98 -2.72 -18.56 2.27
C THR A 98 -2.44 -19.63 3.35
N PRO A 99 -2.32 -20.93 3.05
CA PRO A 99 -2.23 -21.97 4.09
C PRO A 99 -0.94 -21.96 4.93
N SER A 100 0.13 -21.37 4.39
CA SER A 100 1.51 -21.54 4.84
C SER A 100 2.21 -20.23 5.20
N LEU A 101 1.78 -19.11 4.59
CA LEU A 101 2.45 -17.81 4.67
C LEU A 101 2.54 -17.26 6.10
N GLN A 102 3.74 -16.86 6.50
CA GLN A 102 4.08 -16.24 7.78
C GLN A 102 4.56 -14.79 7.63
N HIS A 103 5.13 -14.42 6.47
CA HIS A 103 5.59 -13.07 6.17
C HIS A 103 5.05 -12.61 4.81
N LEU A 104 4.36 -11.47 4.80
CA LEU A 104 3.85 -10.82 3.59
C LEU A 104 4.40 -9.40 3.52
N SER A 105 5.06 -9.05 2.42
CA SER A 105 5.53 -7.70 2.11
C SER A 105 4.96 -7.28 0.76
N LEU A 106 4.10 -6.25 0.74
CA LEU A 106 3.48 -5.71 -0.47
C LEU A 106 3.79 -4.23 -0.58
N CYS A 107 4.58 -3.87 -1.57
CA CYS A 107 4.94 -2.50 -1.86
C CYS A 107 4.71 -2.22 -3.35
N SER A 108 4.27 -1.02 -3.68
CA SER A 108 4.06 -0.58 -5.06
C SER A 108 4.74 0.77 -5.27
N ARG A 109 5.18 1.03 -6.51
CA ARG A 109 5.65 2.35 -6.91
C ARG A 109 4.54 3.39 -6.75
N GLU A 110 3.34 3.06 -7.22
CA GLU A 110 2.14 3.88 -7.09
C GLU A 110 1.36 3.53 -5.81
N TYR A 111 0.69 4.52 -5.21
CA TYR A 111 -0.21 4.28 -4.08
C TYR A 111 -1.35 3.32 -4.46
N SER A 112 -1.60 2.35 -3.58
CA SER A 112 -2.55 1.26 -3.82
C SER A 112 -3.60 1.14 -2.71
N GLY A 113 -4.63 0.32 -2.93
CA GLY A 113 -5.75 0.12 -2.01
C GLY A 113 -7.01 0.81 -2.51
N PHE A 114 -6.95 2.13 -2.73
CA PHE A 114 -8.07 2.93 -3.24
C PHE A 114 -8.15 2.95 -4.77
N TYR A 115 -7.13 3.48 -5.44
CA TYR A 115 -7.07 3.66 -6.89
C TYR A 115 -5.61 3.63 -7.38
N PRO A 116 -5.10 2.52 -7.94
CA PRO A 116 -5.79 1.27 -8.23
C PRO A 116 -6.31 0.56 -6.98
N HIS A 117 -7.51 -0.01 -7.11
CA HIS A 117 -8.14 -0.72 -6.01
C HIS A 117 -7.45 -2.05 -5.72
N LEU A 118 -7.06 -2.26 -4.46
CA LEU A 118 -6.58 -3.53 -3.92
C LEU A 118 -7.44 -3.95 -2.72
N ASP A 119 -8.35 -4.91 -2.94
CA ASP A 119 -9.11 -5.53 -1.85
C ASP A 119 -8.37 -6.75 -1.28
N LEU A 120 -8.05 -6.68 0.02
CA LEU A 120 -7.48 -7.79 0.77
C LEU A 120 -8.51 -8.46 1.71
N SER A 121 -9.70 -7.88 1.90
CA SER A 121 -10.65 -8.23 2.97
C SER A 121 -11.12 -9.69 2.95
N SER A 122 -11.25 -10.25 1.75
CA SER A 122 -11.60 -11.66 1.52
C SER A 122 -10.53 -12.65 1.98
N LEU A 123 -9.26 -12.25 2.05
CA LEU A 123 -8.13 -13.11 2.42
C LEU A 123 -8.07 -13.35 3.94
N PHE A 124 -7.46 -14.46 4.32
CA PHE A 124 -7.08 -14.76 5.70
C PHE A 124 -5.83 -15.64 5.68
N PHE A 125 -4.85 -15.33 6.52
CA PHE A 125 -3.55 -15.99 6.53
C PHE A 125 -3.32 -16.59 7.93
N PRO A 126 -3.75 -17.83 8.20
CA PRO A 126 -3.81 -18.43 9.54
C PRO A 126 -2.45 -18.62 10.26
N ARG A 127 -1.36 -18.14 9.66
CA ARG A 127 0.01 -18.21 10.19
C ARG A 127 0.78 -16.89 10.09
N LEU A 128 0.15 -15.81 9.62
CA LEU A 128 0.80 -14.53 9.36
C LEU A 128 1.33 -13.91 10.65
N LYS A 129 2.65 -13.75 10.71
CA LYS A 129 3.40 -13.11 11.81
C LYS A 129 3.90 -11.73 11.44
N THR A 130 4.25 -11.51 10.17
CA THR A 130 4.74 -10.23 9.69
C THR A 130 3.92 -9.73 8.52
N LEU A 131 3.43 -8.50 8.63
CA LEU A 131 2.83 -7.75 7.54
C LEU A 131 3.66 -6.50 7.26
N SER A 132 4.05 -6.30 6.00
CA SER A 132 4.64 -5.06 5.51
C SER A 132 3.82 -4.52 4.35
N LEU A 133 3.46 -3.25 4.41
CA LEU A 133 2.77 -2.51 3.34
C LEU A 133 3.59 -1.27 2.98
N GLY A 134 3.82 -1.06 1.68
CA GLY A 134 4.48 0.12 1.12
C GLY A 134 3.58 0.83 0.12
N ASN A 135 3.45 2.16 0.21
CA ASN A 135 2.55 2.98 -0.61
C ASN A 135 1.10 2.44 -0.59
N PHE A 136 0.56 2.22 0.61
CA PHE A 136 -0.80 1.71 0.81
C PHE A 136 -1.70 2.76 1.47
N CYS A 137 -2.88 2.97 0.88
CA CYS A 137 -3.85 3.97 1.27
C CYS A 137 -5.03 3.36 2.04
N PHE A 138 -5.23 3.80 3.29
CA PHE A 138 -6.38 3.47 4.12
C PHE A 138 -7.52 4.46 3.87
N PHE A 139 -8.67 3.96 3.42
CA PHE A 139 -9.87 4.75 3.09
C PHE A 139 -11.17 4.09 3.58
N HIS A 140 -11.10 2.85 4.11
CA HIS A 140 -12.27 2.12 4.59
C HIS A 140 -11.93 1.14 5.73
N ASP A 141 -12.87 0.93 6.65
CA ASP A 141 -12.65 0.13 7.87
C ASP A 141 -12.29 -1.33 7.59
N SER A 142 -12.81 -1.92 6.50
CA SER A 142 -12.53 -3.30 6.11
C SER A 142 -11.03 -3.60 5.89
N GLN A 143 -10.22 -2.59 5.54
CA GLN A 143 -8.77 -2.74 5.41
C GLN A 143 -8.09 -2.93 6.77
N ILE A 144 -8.61 -2.28 7.81
CA ILE A 144 -8.09 -2.33 9.18
C ILE A 144 -8.62 -3.58 9.88
N ASP A 145 -9.90 -3.90 9.68
CA ASP A 145 -10.52 -5.14 10.16
C ASP A 145 -9.82 -6.38 9.57
N TRP A 146 -9.39 -6.31 8.31
CA TRP A 146 -8.57 -7.35 7.68
C TRP A 146 -7.26 -7.58 8.41
N ILE A 147 -6.55 -6.54 8.87
CA ILE A 147 -5.32 -6.69 9.67
C ILE A 147 -5.64 -7.28 11.05
N ILE A 148 -6.71 -6.79 11.71
CA ILE A 148 -7.15 -7.24 13.04
C ILE A 148 -7.59 -8.71 13.02
N LYS A 149 -8.08 -9.21 11.88
CA LYS A 149 -8.42 -10.63 11.63
C LYS A 149 -7.26 -11.58 11.95
N HIS A 150 -6.01 -11.12 11.88
CA HIS A 150 -4.78 -11.89 12.17
C HIS A 150 -4.25 -11.69 13.60
N SER A 151 -5.01 -11.07 14.50
CA SER A 151 -4.68 -10.82 15.92
C SER A 151 -4.12 -12.04 16.68
N ASP A 152 -4.55 -13.25 16.33
CA ASP A 152 -4.06 -14.51 16.90
C ASP A 152 -2.67 -14.95 16.41
N THR A 153 -2.07 -14.31 15.40
CA THR A 153 -0.75 -14.70 14.86
C THR A 153 0.19 -13.53 14.57
N LEU A 154 -0.32 -12.31 14.37
CA LEU A 154 0.46 -11.17 13.91
C LEU A 154 1.36 -10.62 15.03
N GLU A 155 2.67 -10.66 14.79
CA GLU A 155 3.74 -10.27 15.71
C GLU A 155 4.44 -8.97 15.28
N GLU A 156 4.49 -8.68 13.98
CA GLU A 156 5.20 -7.53 13.41
C GLU A 156 4.37 -6.83 12.31
N ILE A 157 4.28 -5.50 12.37
CA ILE A 157 3.68 -4.65 11.32
C ILE A 157 4.66 -3.56 10.90
N TYR A 158 4.77 -3.36 9.60
CA TYR A 158 5.60 -2.35 8.96
C TYR A 158 4.78 -1.58 7.91
N PHE A 159 4.69 -0.27 8.06
CA PHE A 159 4.03 0.63 7.12
C PHE A 159 5.06 1.66 6.63
N ASP A 160 5.38 1.62 5.34
CA ASP A 160 6.29 2.56 4.70
C ASP A 160 5.54 3.41 3.66
N ASP A 161 5.65 4.73 3.75
CA ASP A 161 4.87 5.70 2.95
C ASP A 161 3.38 5.31 2.82
N CYS A 162 2.79 4.80 3.89
CA CYS A 162 1.36 4.53 3.96
C CYS A 162 0.61 5.79 4.40
N ALA A 163 -0.60 5.97 3.88
CA ALA A 163 -1.41 7.14 4.14
C ALA A 163 -2.87 6.79 4.48
N VAL A 164 -3.57 7.73 5.10
CA VAL A 164 -5.02 7.72 5.26
C VAL A 164 -5.61 8.72 4.26
N LEU A 165 -6.51 8.26 3.39
CA LEU A 165 -7.24 9.14 2.47
C LEU A 165 -8.44 9.73 3.21
N TYR A 166 -8.35 10.99 3.62
CA TYR A 166 -9.40 11.62 4.42
C TYR A 166 -10.56 12.14 3.55
N ASP A 167 -10.29 12.54 2.31
CA ASP A 167 -11.28 12.96 1.30
C ASP A 167 -10.81 12.54 -0.10
N PHE A 168 -11.74 12.27 -1.01
CA PHE A 168 -11.41 11.82 -2.37
C PHE A 168 -12.51 12.18 -3.39
N CYS A 169 -12.07 12.39 -4.63
CA CYS A 169 -12.87 12.83 -5.77
C CYS A 169 -12.49 11.99 -6.99
N MET A 170 -13.47 11.30 -7.59
CA MET A 170 -13.26 10.48 -8.78
C MET A 170 -14.15 10.97 -9.93
N LYS A 171 -13.64 11.05 -11.16
CA LYS A 171 -14.47 11.26 -12.35
C LYS A 171 -15.44 10.10 -12.50
N ALA A 172 -16.66 10.40 -12.92
CA ALA A 172 -17.73 9.41 -13.02
C ALA A 172 -17.39 8.19 -13.92
N TRP A 173 -16.40 8.28 -14.81
CA TRP A 173 -15.91 7.19 -15.66
C TRP A 173 -14.80 6.32 -15.02
N ASN A 174 -14.16 6.78 -13.95
CA ASN A 174 -13.08 6.06 -13.24
C ASN A 174 -13.53 5.40 -11.93
N VAL A 175 -14.72 5.73 -11.41
CA VAL A 175 -15.27 5.14 -10.17
C VAL A 175 -15.27 3.61 -10.21
N ASP A 176 -15.59 2.98 -11.34
CA ASP A 176 -15.65 1.52 -11.47
C ASP A 176 -14.25 0.85 -11.41
N ALA A 177 -13.18 1.65 -11.40
CA ALA A 177 -11.78 1.22 -11.20
C ALA A 177 -11.20 1.59 -9.83
N CYS A 178 -11.93 2.36 -9.01
CA CYS A 178 -11.59 2.62 -7.61
C CYS A 178 -12.32 1.65 -6.67
N ALA A 179 -12.07 1.79 -5.37
CA ALA A 179 -12.52 0.85 -4.36
C ALA A 179 -14.00 0.92 -3.95
N LEU A 180 -14.68 2.02 -4.25
CA LEU A 180 -15.97 2.33 -3.62
C LEU A 180 -17.16 2.18 -4.59
N PRO A 181 -18.23 1.47 -4.18
CA PRO A 181 -19.47 1.43 -4.93
C PRO A 181 -20.03 2.84 -5.15
N ARG A 182 -20.52 3.10 -6.36
CA ARG A 182 -20.97 4.43 -6.82
C ARG A 182 -22.04 5.05 -5.93
N ASP A 183 -22.88 4.24 -5.29
CA ASP A 183 -23.94 4.62 -4.36
C ASP A 183 -23.44 5.04 -2.96
N THR A 184 -22.18 4.75 -2.62
CA THR A 184 -21.52 5.28 -1.41
C THR A 184 -20.92 6.66 -1.60
N LEU A 185 -20.84 7.14 -2.84
CA LEU A 185 -20.25 8.42 -3.21
C LEU A 185 -21.33 9.48 -3.46
N VAL A 186 -21.06 10.72 -3.08
CA VAL A 186 -21.99 11.85 -3.27
C VAL A 186 -21.70 12.61 -4.55
N HIS A 187 -22.75 12.95 -5.30
CA HIS A 187 -22.67 13.98 -6.34
C HIS A 187 -22.71 15.36 -5.70
N ARG A 188 -21.96 16.31 -6.27
CA ARG A 188 -22.05 17.75 -5.95
C ARG A 188 -22.57 18.49 -7.18
N GLU A 189 -23.44 19.48 -6.99
CA GLU A 189 -24.08 20.19 -8.11
C GLU A 189 -23.05 20.79 -9.07
N GLY A 190 -23.31 20.69 -10.38
CA GLY A 190 -22.40 21.17 -11.42
C GLY A 190 -21.14 20.32 -11.67
N SER A 191 -20.91 19.23 -10.92
CA SER A 191 -19.71 18.38 -11.07
C SER A 191 -20.02 17.01 -11.70
N ASN A 192 -19.23 16.64 -12.71
CA ASN A 192 -19.19 15.27 -13.27
C ASN A 192 -18.32 14.31 -12.42
N SER A 193 -17.98 14.71 -11.19
CA SER A 193 -17.16 13.95 -10.26
C SER A 193 -17.98 13.50 -9.05
N LEU A 194 -17.54 12.40 -8.45
CA LEU A 194 -18.16 11.73 -7.31
C LEU A 194 -17.20 11.77 -6.13
N TYR A 195 -17.72 12.11 -4.96
CA TYR A 195 -16.91 12.44 -3.78
C TYR A 195 -17.21 11.49 -2.63
N GLY A 196 -16.22 11.24 -1.79
CA GLY A 196 -16.39 10.54 -0.53
C GLY A 196 -15.22 10.84 0.40
N SER A 197 -15.34 10.41 1.65
CA SER A 197 -14.41 10.76 2.71
C SER A 197 -14.32 9.64 3.74
N PHE A 198 -13.18 9.50 4.39
CA PHE A 198 -12.98 8.57 5.50
C PHE A 198 -12.75 9.35 6.79
N GLU A 199 -13.45 8.99 7.87
CA GLU A 199 -13.34 9.72 9.15
C GLU A 199 -12.31 9.15 10.12
N LYS A 200 -11.80 7.93 9.85
CA LYS A 200 -10.75 7.36 10.68
C LYS A 200 -9.42 8.09 10.44
N ARG A 201 -8.55 8.04 11.44
CA ARG A 201 -7.27 8.76 11.52
C ARG A 201 -6.20 7.82 12.06
N TRP A 202 -4.92 8.19 11.93
CA TRP A 202 -3.82 7.35 12.39
C TRP A 202 -3.89 7.03 13.88
N HIS A 203 -4.27 7.96 14.74
CA HIS A 203 -4.50 7.68 16.16
C HIS A 203 -5.53 6.57 16.41
N HIS A 204 -6.65 6.59 15.69
CA HIS A 204 -7.66 5.54 15.77
C HIS A 204 -7.10 4.16 15.35
N ILE A 205 -6.22 4.13 14.32
CA ILE A 205 -5.58 2.89 13.85
C ILE A 205 -4.57 2.39 14.89
N PHE A 206 -3.73 3.27 15.43
CA PHE A 206 -2.73 2.91 16.45
C PHE A 206 -3.39 2.43 17.74
N ASP A 207 -4.48 3.06 18.18
CA ASP A 207 -5.26 2.62 19.35
C ASP A 207 -5.94 1.27 19.11
N LEU A 208 -6.52 1.05 17.92
CA LEU A 208 -7.06 -0.26 17.54
C LEU A 208 -6.00 -1.36 17.53
N PHE A 209 -4.80 -1.07 17.03
CA PHE A 209 -3.69 -2.04 17.06
C PHE A 209 -3.20 -2.30 18.48
N ALA A 210 -3.09 -1.24 19.31
CA ALA A 210 -2.76 -1.36 20.72
C ALA A 210 -3.81 -2.19 21.47
N GLU A 211 -5.10 -2.10 21.14
CA GLU A 211 -6.16 -2.87 21.81
C GLU A 211 -6.29 -4.31 21.27
N LYS A 212 -6.35 -4.47 19.94
CA LYS A 212 -6.84 -5.70 19.27
C LYS A 212 -5.75 -6.64 18.79
N LEU A 213 -4.47 -6.27 18.81
CA LEU A 213 -3.35 -7.13 18.38
C LEU A 213 -2.51 -7.59 19.60
N PRO A 214 -2.97 -8.57 20.39
CA PRO A 214 -2.32 -8.95 21.65
C PRO A 214 -0.95 -9.63 21.47
N LYS A 215 -0.63 -10.10 20.25
CA LYS A 215 0.67 -10.72 19.93
C LYS A 215 1.64 -9.77 19.21
N LEU A 216 1.21 -8.55 18.87
CA LEU A 216 2.08 -7.55 18.27
C LEU A 216 3.23 -7.25 19.24
N ARG A 217 4.44 -7.24 18.69
CA ARG A 217 5.72 -7.04 19.39
C ARG A 217 6.56 -5.96 18.73
N HIS A 218 6.37 -5.74 17.43
CA HIS A 218 7.11 -4.76 16.66
C HIS A 218 6.18 -4.01 15.70
N PHE A 219 6.18 -2.69 15.80
CA PHE A 219 5.46 -1.79 14.92
C PHE A 219 6.42 -0.75 14.34
N ARG A 220 6.28 -0.46 13.04
CA ARG A 220 6.85 0.73 12.40
C ARG A 220 5.84 1.36 11.46
N VAL A 221 5.76 2.68 11.51
CA VAL A 221 5.11 3.54 10.51
C VAL A 221 6.07 4.67 10.19
N GLY A 222 6.27 5.00 8.92
CA GLY A 222 7.15 6.10 8.54
C GLY A 222 7.52 6.08 7.07
N ARG A 223 8.73 6.55 6.77
CA ARG A 223 9.32 6.60 5.44
C ARG A 223 10.73 6.05 5.46
N SER A 224 11.21 5.72 4.28
CA SER A 224 12.48 5.07 4.03
C SER A 224 13.22 5.73 2.86
N ASN A 225 14.47 5.32 2.62
CA ASN A 225 15.30 5.88 1.55
C ASN A 225 15.20 5.04 0.25
N TRP A 226 14.01 4.52 -0.06
CA TRP A 226 13.84 3.43 -1.04
C TRP A 226 13.50 3.85 -2.47
N TYR A 227 13.26 5.14 -2.74
CA TYR A 227 12.98 5.57 -4.12
C TYR A 227 14.27 5.55 -4.97
N PRO A 228 14.32 4.87 -6.14
CA PRO A 228 13.22 4.20 -6.85
C PRO A 228 13.15 2.67 -6.68
N ASP A 229 14.12 2.03 -6.02
CA ASP A 229 14.21 0.58 -5.85
C ASP A 229 13.71 0.13 -4.47
N ILE A 230 12.48 -0.40 -4.39
CA ILE A 230 11.96 -1.03 -3.16
C ILE A 230 12.91 -2.17 -2.71
N PRO A 231 13.56 -2.05 -1.55
CA PRO A 231 14.44 -3.08 -1.02
C PRO A 231 13.63 -4.16 -0.31
N PHE A 232 14.21 -5.35 -0.28
CA PHE A 232 13.73 -6.42 0.60
C PHE A 232 14.58 -6.48 1.86
N GLU A 233 13.95 -6.95 2.95
CA GLU A 233 14.62 -7.23 4.23
C GLU A 233 15.09 -5.97 4.97
N GLN A 234 14.60 -4.79 4.55
CA GLN A 234 14.82 -3.48 5.16
C GLN A 234 13.56 -2.94 5.86
N GLU A 235 12.52 -3.76 6.07
CA GLU A 235 11.32 -3.34 6.81
C GLU A 235 11.67 -2.81 8.21
N ARG A 236 12.75 -3.32 8.82
CA ARG A 236 13.29 -2.86 10.10
C ARG A 236 14.13 -1.58 10.03
N ASP A 237 14.39 -1.06 8.84
CA ASP A 237 15.14 0.18 8.61
C ASP A 237 14.23 1.39 8.37
N ILE A 238 12.91 1.19 8.19
CA ILE A 238 11.89 2.27 8.10
C ILE A 238 12.09 3.26 9.26
N LYS A 239 12.33 4.54 8.93
CA LYS A 239 12.52 5.59 9.94
C LYS A 239 11.16 5.94 10.52
N VAL A 240 10.90 5.49 11.75
CA VAL A 240 9.59 5.64 12.39
C VAL A 240 9.24 7.12 12.54
N GLY A 241 8.05 7.52 12.08
CA GLY A 241 7.67 8.92 11.95
C GLY A 241 6.25 9.18 11.45
N LEU A 242 5.75 10.38 11.77
CA LEU A 242 4.51 10.92 11.22
C LEU A 242 4.88 11.97 10.17
N TYR A 243 4.93 11.52 8.92
CA TYR A 243 5.25 12.36 7.78
C TYR A 243 4.02 13.19 7.35
N TYR A 244 4.24 14.22 6.53
CA TYR A 244 3.18 15.12 6.09
C TYR A 244 2.18 14.44 5.13
N ASN A 245 2.67 13.51 4.29
CA ASN A 245 1.88 12.66 3.39
C ASN A 245 1.08 11.57 4.13
N ARG A 246 1.13 11.48 5.47
CA ARG A 246 0.32 10.50 6.23
C ARG A 246 -1.18 10.69 6.04
N TYR A 247 -1.61 11.91 5.69
CA TYR A 247 -2.95 12.25 5.23
C TYR A 247 -2.87 12.78 3.80
N MET A 248 -3.71 12.26 2.92
CA MET A 248 -3.77 12.71 1.52
C MET A 248 -5.20 12.81 1.03
N CYS A 249 -5.37 13.61 -0.02
CA CYS A 249 -6.53 13.53 -0.90
C CYS A 249 -6.22 12.70 -2.14
N CYS A 250 -7.24 12.10 -2.74
CA CYS A 250 -7.13 11.46 -4.06
C CYS A 250 -8.07 12.15 -5.05
N TYR A 251 -7.52 12.75 -6.12
CA TYR A 251 -8.26 13.36 -7.22
C TYR A 251 -7.72 12.89 -8.58
N ASP A 252 -8.50 12.07 -9.28
CA ASP A 252 -8.16 11.51 -10.61
C ASP A 252 -8.24 12.50 -11.80
N GLY A 253 -8.29 13.80 -11.50
CA GLY A 253 -8.09 14.88 -12.47
C GLY A 253 -6.96 15.84 -12.07
N TYR A 254 -6.09 15.41 -11.17
CA TYR A 254 -4.86 16.09 -10.77
C TYR A 254 -3.63 15.35 -11.32
N GLY A 255 -2.55 16.10 -11.54
CA GLY A 255 -1.27 15.58 -12.00
C GLY A 255 -0.11 16.28 -11.28
N PRO A 256 1.07 15.65 -11.19
CA PRO A 256 1.52 14.46 -11.92
C PRO A 256 1.04 13.12 -11.33
N SER A 257 0.39 13.13 -10.17
CA SER A 257 -0.23 11.97 -9.52
C SER A 257 -1.62 12.36 -9.05
N PRO A 258 -2.61 11.45 -9.04
CA PRO A 258 -3.91 11.73 -8.43
C PRO A 258 -3.85 11.79 -6.91
N TYR A 259 -2.74 11.38 -6.29
CA TYR A 259 -2.53 11.46 -4.84
C TYR A 259 -1.85 12.78 -4.46
N MET A 260 -2.53 13.58 -3.66
CA MET A 260 -2.08 14.92 -3.25
C MET A 260 -1.28 14.83 -1.94
N GLU A 261 0.05 14.80 -2.05
CA GLU A 261 0.98 14.67 -0.91
C GLU A 261 1.24 16.02 -0.23
N GLY A 262 0.65 16.27 0.95
CA GLY A 262 0.93 17.50 1.71
C GLY A 262 0.36 18.79 1.15
N GLU A 263 -0.43 18.65 0.10
CA GLU A 263 -0.98 19.72 -0.70
C GLU A 263 -2.42 20.00 -0.27
N ASP A 264 -2.76 21.27 0.00
CA ASP A 264 -4.15 21.65 0.23
C ASP A 264 -4.92 21.61 -1.10
N PRO A 265 -5.96 20.76 -1.23
CA PRO A 265 -6.76 20.69 -2.46
C PRO A 265 -7.43 22.02 -2.84
N GLN A 266 -7.66 22.90 -1.87
CA GLN A 266 -8.25 24.23 -2.09
C GLN A 266 -7.26 25.15 -2.80
N GLU A 267 -5.98 25.15 -2.39
CA GLU A 267 -4.94 26.01 -2.97
C GLU A 267 -4.59 25.62 -4.40
N LEU A 268 -4.55 24.31 -4.71
CA LEU A 268 -4.01 23.80 -5.98
C LEU A 268 -5.04 23.54 -7.07
N ALA A 269 -6.23 23.04 -6.71
CA ALA A 269 -7.24 22.69 -7.71
C ALA A 269 -8.24 23.82 -8.01
N GLY A 270 -8.21 24.93 -7.24
CA GLY A 270 -9.23 25.98 -7.31
C GLY A 270 -10.63 25.47 -6.92
N LEU A 271 -10.70 24.36 -6.19
CA LEU A 271 -11.93 23.65 -5.82
C LEU A 271 -12.46 24.15 -4.47
N GLU A 272 -12.67 25.47 -4.37
CA GLU A 272 -13.02 26.23 -3.14
C GLU A 272 -14.22 25.66 -2.35
N ASN A 273 -15.13 24.92 -3.00
CA ASN A 273 -16.45 24.58 -2.46
C ASN A 273 -16.69 23.06 -2.33
N GLY A 274 -15.63 22.26 -2.16
CA GLY A 274 -15.75 20.79 -2.14
C GLY A 274 -14.96 20.08 -1.06
N TRP A 275 -13.66 20.34 -0.97
CA TRP A 275 -12.76 19.49 -0.20
C TRP A 275 -12.87 19.73 1.30
N LYS A 276 -12.83 18.63 2.07
CA LYS A 276 -12.58 18.73 3.51
C LYS A 276 -11.18 19.32 3.73
N PRO A 277 -10.97 20.12 4.79
CA PRO A 277 -9.64 20.54 5.20
C PRO A 277 -8.82 19.32 5.65
N SER A 278 -7.49 19.44 5.60
CA SER A 278 -6.58 18.43 6.12
C SER A 278 -6.83 18.17 7.62
N PRO A 279 -6.74 16.92 8.12
CA PRO A 279 -6.98 16.61 9.53
C PRO A 279 -5.97 17.25 10.49
N GLU A 280 -6.41 18.25 11.25
CA GLU A 280 -5.67 18.83 12.39
C GLU A 280 -5.72 17.88 13.61
N CYS A 281 -4.93 16.79 13.60
CA CYS A 281 -4.94 15.76 14.66
C CYS A 281 -3.55 15.17 14.98
N ASP A 282 -2.53 16.01 14.82
CA ASP A 282 -1.11 15.66 14.88
C ASP A 282 -0.68 15.22 16.28
N ASP A 283 -1.19 15.88 17.32
CA ASP A 283 -0.89 15.53 18.70
C ASP A 283 -1.63 14.27 19.18
N GLU A 284 -2.83 13.99 18.66
CA GLU A 284 -3.53 12.72 18.85
C GLU A 284 -2.76 11.57 18.18
N ASP A 285 -2.40 11.72 16.90
CA ASP A 285 -1.61 10.73 16.15
C ASP A 285 -0.29 10.42 16.88
N ARG A 286 0.42 11.46 17.30
CA ARG A 286 1.66 11.39 18.10
C ARG A 286 1.44 10.63 19.41
N THR A 287 0.40 10.98 20.15
CA THR A 287 0.10 10.41 21.47
C THR A 287 -0.26 8.93 21.36
N ALA A 288 -1.09 8.56 20.39
CA ALA A 288 -1.47 7.19 20.11
C ALA A 288 -0.29 6.34 19.59
N LEU A 289 0.57 6.90 18.72
CA LEU A 289 1.79 6.22 18.28
C LEU A 289 2.76 5.96 19.45
N ARG A 290 3.02 6.96 20.30
CA ARG A 290 3.83 6.80 21.52
C ARG A 290 3.24 5.73 22.44
N LYS A 291 1.93 5.74 22.66
CA LYS A 291 1.20 4.76 23.49
C LYS A 291 1.32 3.34 22.93
N LEU A 292 1.21 3.16 21.61
CA LEU A 292 1.43 1.88 20.94
C LEU A 292 2.88 1.40 21.12
N LEU A 293 3.87 2.21 20.74
CA LEU A 293 5.30 1.85 20.85
C LEU A 293 5.71 1.52 22.29
N ALA A 294 5.25 2.32 23.27
CA ALA A 294 5.50 2.07 24.69
C ALA A 294 4.87 0.75 25.17
N LYS A 295 3.65 0.41 24.72
CA LYS A 295 3.02 -0.90 25.00
C LYS A 295 3.85 -2.06 24.45
N LEU A 296 4.47 -1.88 23.29
CA LEU A 296 5.33 -2.88 22.63
C LEU A 296 6.74 -2.95 23.23
N GLY A 297 7.09 -2.06 24.18
CA GLY A 297 8.44 -1.94 24.72
C GLY A 297 9.46 -1.36 23.72
N GLN A 298 8.99 -0.76 22.63
CA GLN A 298 9.82 -0.12 21.62
C GLN A 298 10.12 1.32 22.02
N SER A 299 11.40 1.66 22.12
CA SER A 299 11.85 3.04 22.03
C SER A 299 12.21 3.37 20.57
N VAL A 300 11.88 4.58 20.15
CA VAL A 300 12.25 5.13 18.85
C VAL A 300 13.17 6.32 19.11
N GLN A 301 14.27 6.44 18.38
CA GLN A 301 14.98 7.71 18.38
C GLN A 301 14.12 8.72 17.62
N GLU A 302 13.68 9.66 18.42
CA GLU A 302 12.75 10.74 18.16
C GLU A 302 13.56 11.92 17.47
N SER A 303 13.00 12.77 16.57
CA SER A 303 13.76 13.87 15.85
C SER A 303 12.96 14.81 14.90
N TYR A 304 12.87 16.11 15.19
CA TYR A 304 12.13 17.10 14.36
C TYR A 304 12.80 17.55 13.04
N SER A 305 13.79 16.83 12.53
CA SER A 305 14.41 17.14 11.24
C SER A 305 14.84 15.91 10.45
N ASN A 306 14.72 16.00 9.13
CA ASN A 306 15.31 15.06 8.18
C ASN A 306 15.85 15.83 6.97
N GLU A 307 17.15 16.14 7.02
CA GLU A 307 17.83 16.99 6.03
C GLU A 307 17.93 16.35 4.62
N HIS A 308 17.49 15.10 4.45
CA HIS A 308 17.68 14.33 3.22
C HIS A 308 16.61 14.49 2.14
N PHE A 309 15.41 15.00 2.44
CA PHE A 309 14.31 15.02 1.46
C PHE A 309 13.81 16.42 1.06
N GLY A 310 14.18 17.49 1.77
CA GLY A 310 13.63 18.84 1.51
C GLY A 310 12.16 19.00 1.95
N ASP A 311 11.44 17.89 2.08
CA ASP A 311 10.08 17.81 2.58
C ASP A 311 9.95 18.25 4.05
N ARG A 312 8.83 18.91 4.36
CA ARG A 312 8.46 19.29 5.72
C ARG A 312 7.97 18.06 6.49
N ILE A 313 8.86 17.35 7.17
CA ILE A 313 8.42 16.48 8.27
C ILE A 313 7.71 17.36 9.29
N VAL A 314 6.43 17.06 9.56
CA VAL A 314 5.71 17.70 10.65
C VAL A 314 6.22 17.12 11.98
N ASP A 315 6.24 15.79 12.12
CA ASP A 315 6.59 15.17 13.40
C ASP A 315 7.30 13.82 13.34
N LEU A 316 8.62 13.85 13.58
CA LEU A 316 9.22 12.95 14.56
C LEU A 316 9.46 13.79 15.83
N VAL A 317 8.40 14.15 16.55
CA VAL A 317 8.28 13.68 17.94
C VAL A 317 9.67 13.59 18.66
N GLU A 318 10.10 14.52 19.52
CA GLU A 318 11.33 14.45 20.40
C GLU A 318 11.29 15.30 21.69
N ARG A 319 11.87 14.80 22.79
CA ARG A 319 13.19 15.16 23.37
C ARG A 319 13.41 14.61 24.79
N ARG A 320 14.61 14.04 24.97
CA ARG A 320 15.42 13.87 26.21
C ARG A 320 14.74 13.84 27.57
#